data_AF-A0A3P7N6Y8-F1
#
_entry.id   AF-A0A3P7N6Y8-F1
#
_cell.length_a   1.000
_cell.length_b   1.000
_cell.length_c   1.000
_cell.angle_alpha   90.00
_cell.angle_beta   90.00
_cell.angle_gamma   90.00
#
_symmetry.space_group_name_H-M   'P 1'
#
loop_
_entity.id
_entity.type
_entity.pdbx_description
1 polymer ?
#
loop_
_entity_poly.entity_id
_entity_poly.type
_entity_poly.pdbx_seq_one_letter_code
_entity_poly.pdbx_strand_id
1 'polypeptide(L)'
;MDGLSNIKWGPVIDKVFLYHPDDFMLLAPRKKSIIGFTNKEAALFTIMGVAPFLHKFGINPSNYPEWTREKFISTIKKYVDLVYTGDDAQKIVDDLVSFYVDRGEEKNYEFYIDRYTQFISDAIFNVPIVDGILSRRKAGWTIYAYFLDHYNDAIWNDRVPKRLRGISLHAS
;
A
#
# COMPACT_ATOMS: atom_id res chain seq x y z
N MET A 1 -5.40 -18.30 9.57
CA MET A 1 -4.36 -17.35 9.14
C MET A 1 -4.83 -16.77 7.82
N ASP A 2 -5.81 -15.88 7.86
CA ASP A 2 -6.55 -15.49 6.65
C ASP A 2 -6.45 -13.98 6.46
N GLY A 3 -5.57 -13.54 5.56
CA GLY A 3 -5.62 -12.17 5.05
C GLY A 3 -4.30 -11.55 4.58
N LEU A 4 -3.14 -12.06 5.01
CA LEU A 4 -1.83 -11.44 4.67
C LEU A 4 -0.77 -12.39 4.11
N SER A 5 -0.94 -13.70 4.22
CA SER A 5 -0.16 -14.67 3.45
C SER A 5 -0.71 -14.77 2.01
N ASN A 6 -0.61 -13.68 1.26
CA ASN A 6 -1.18 -13.58 -0.10
C ASN A 6 -0.35 -14.31 -1.17
N ILE A 7 0.83 -14.82 -0.78
CA ILE A 7 1.77 -15.50 -1.68
C ILE A 7 2.12 -16.86 -1.07
N LYS A 8 1.55 -17.93 -1.62
CA LYS A 8 1.85 -19.32 -1.22
C LYS A 8 3.29 -19.72 -1.50
N TRP A 9 3.89 -19.12 -2.53
CA TRP A 9 5.25 -19.40 -3.00
C TRP A 9 5.96 -18.08 -3.26
N GLY A 10 6.89 -17.70 -2.39
CA GLY A 10 7.62 -16.43 -2.49
C GLY A 10 9.09 -16.58 -2.11
N PRO A 11 9.87 -15.50 -2.20
CA PRO A 11 11.25 -15.45 -1.71
C PRO A 11 11.33 -15.93 -0.24
N VAL A 12 12.27 -16.84 0.07
CA VAL A 12 12.51 -17.35 1.42
C VAL A 12 13.94 -17.02 1.81
N ILE A 13 14.16 -16.62 3.07
CA ILE A 13 15.50 -16.44 3.62
C ILE A 13 16.14 -17.82 3.79
N ASP A 14 16.95 -18.22 2.81
CA ASP A 14 17.63 -19.52 2.77
C ASP A 14 19.12 -19.42 3.14
N LYS A 15 19.64 -18.18 3.27
CA LYS A 15 21.06 -17.86 3.51
C LYS A 15 22.02 -18.41 2.45
N VAL A 16 21.50 -18.83 1.30
CA VAL A 16 22.28 -19.28 0.14
C VAL A 16 22.11 -18.27 -0.98
N PHE A 17 20.86 -18.05 -1.38
CA PHE A 17 20.48 -17.04 -2.37
C PHE A 17 19.96 -15.76 -1.71
N LEU A 18 19.15 -15.88 -0.65
CA LEU A 18 18.50 -14.77 0.05
C LEU A 18 18.91 -14.70 1.52
N TYR A 19 19.43 -13.54 1.90
CA TYR A 19 19.70 -13.16 3.28
C TYR A 19 18.59 -12.26 3.79
N HIS A 20 18.61 -11.93 5.08
CA HIS A 20 17.73 -10.90 5.62
C HIS A 20 17.92 -9.60 4.81
N PRO A 21 16.86 -8.86 4.45
CA PRO A 21 16.96 -7.67 3.62
C PRO A 21 18.00 -6.65 4.10
N ASP A 22 18.08 -6.44 5.42
CA ASP A 22 19.04 -5.52 6.04
C ASP A 22 20.50 -5.92 5.78
N ASP A 23 20.80 -7.21 5.88
CA ASP A 23 22.14 -7.74 5.61
C ASP A 23 22.46 -7.65 4.12
N PHE A 24 21.45 -7.93 3.28
CA PHE A 24 21.61 -7.96 1.84
C PHE A 24 22.07 -6.62 1.26
N MET A 25 21.64 -5.50 1.86
CA MET A 25 22.06 -4.15 1.41
C MET A 25 23.56 -3.90 1.60
N LEU A 26 24.20 -4.59 2.56
CA LEU A 26 25.63 -4.48 2.85
C LEU A 26 26.46 -5.47 2.03
N LEU A 27 25.93 -6.68 1.82
CA LEU A 27 26.66 -7.78 1.17
C LEU A 27 26.57 -7.73 -0.36
N ALA A 28 25.47 -7.21 -0.92
CA ALA A 28 25.28 -7.22 -2.35
C ALA A 28 26.19 -6.19 -3.07
N PRO A 29 26.68 -6.51 -4.29
CA PRO A 29 27.42 -5.56 -5.10
C PRO A 29 26.58 -4.31 -5.40
N ARG A 30 27.12 -3.14 -5.06
CA ARG A 30 26.46 -1.85 -5.28
C ARG A 30 26.29 -1.60 -6.78
N LYS A 31 25.06 -1.34 -7.21
CA LYS A 31 24.73 -0.97 -8.59
C LYS A 31 23.96 0.34 -8.61
N LYS A 32 24.09 1.09 -9.71
CA LYS A 32 23.18 2.20 -9.98
C LYS A 32 21.80 1.62 -10.25
N SER A 33 20.77 2.14 -9.59
CA SER A 33 19.39 1.72 -9.85
C SER A 33 18.44 2.90 -9.91
N ILE A 34 17.35 2.68 -10.61
CA ILE A 34 16.18 3.56 -10.65
C ILE A 34 15.03 2.83 -9.94
N ILE A 35 14.33 3.52 -9.05
CA ILE A 35 13.20 2.97 -8.28
C ILE A 35 12.05 3.96 -8.34
N GLY A 36 10.86 3.48 -8.63
CA GLY A 36 9.65 4.29 -8.73
C GLY A 36 8.56 3.82 -7.80
N PHE A 37 7.63 4.74 -7.52
CA PHE A 37 6.35 4.45 -6.90
C PHE A 37 5.32 5.50 -7.35
N THR A 38 4.06 5.22 -7.09
CA THR A 38 2.92 6.03 -7.51
C THR A 38 2.15 6.59 -6.32
N ASN A 39 1.32 7.60 -6.58
CA ASN A 39 0.45 8.20 -5.57
C ASN A 39 -0.59 7.21 -4.98
N LYS A 40 -0.96 6.18 -5.75
CA LYS A 40 -2.00 5.19 -5.41
C LYS A 40 -1.65 3.79 -5.93
N GLU A 41 -0.51 3.25 -5.50
CA GLU A 41 -0.03 1.91 -5.87
C GLU A 41 -1.11 0.81 -5.74
N ALA A 42 -1.97 0.92 -4.72
CA ALA A 42 -2.99 -0.07 -4.45
C ALA A 42 -4.30 0.15 -5.22
N ALA A 43 -4.43 1.14 -6.11
CA ALA A 43 -5.67 1.43 -6.83
C ALA A 43 -6.10 0.25 -7.72
N LEU A 44 -5.14 -0.47 -8.32
CA LEU A 44 -5.38 -1.71 -9.07
C LEU A 44 -6.09 -2.79 -8.22
N PHE A 45 -5.73 -2.88 -6.94
CA PHE A 45 -6.24 -3.93 -6.05
C PHE A 45 -7.50 -3.50 -5.29
N THR A 46 -7.57 -2.24 -4.88
CA THR A 46 -8.64 -1.69 -4.05
C THR A 46 -9.83 -1.19 -4.87
N ILE A 47 -9.60 -0.50 -5.99
CA ILE A 47 -10.64 0.12 -6.81
C ILE A 47 -11.02 -0.77 -7.99
N MET A 48 -10.03 -1.25 -8.76
CA MET A 48 -10.31 -2.15 -9.89
C MET A 48 -10.60 -3.59 -9.42
N GLY A 49 -10.19 -3.95 -8.20
CA GLY A 49 -10.47 -5.26 -7.62
C GLY A 49 -9.79 -6.41 -8.36
N VAL A 50 -8.64 -6.17 -9.01
CA VAL A 50 -7.94 -7.19 -9.79
C VAL A 50 -7.41 -8.30 -8.87
N ALA A 51 -7.42 -9.55 -9.37
CA ALA A 51 -6.95 -10.74 -8.65
C ALA A 51 -7.58 -10.95 -7.24
N PRO A 52 -8.91 -10.97 -7.10
CA PRO A 52 -9.58 -11.12 -5.79
C PRO A 52 -9.35 -12.50 -5.15
N PHE A 53 -8.78 -13.46 -5.88
CA PHE A 53 -8.34 -14.74 -5.33
C PHE A 53 -7.02 -14.65 -4.56
N LEU A 54 -6.22 -13.59 -4.78
CA LEU A 54 -4.95 -13.34 -4.06
C LEU A 54 -5.13 -12.46 -2.83
N HIS A 55 -6.16 -11.62 -2.79
CA HIS A 55 -6.39 -10.69 -1.69
C HIS A 55 -7.86 -10.29 -1.55
N LYS A 56 -8.22 -9.69 -0.41
CA LYS A 56 -9.57 -9.16 -0.16
C LYS A 56 -9.61 -7.62 -0.03
N PHE A 57 -8.72 -6.91 -0.72
CA PHE A 57 -8.64 -5.44 -0.67
C PHE A 57 -9.70 -4.72 -1.51
N GLY A 58 -10.24 -5.38 -2.53
CA GLY A 58 -11.15 -4.79 -3.51
C GLY A 58 -12.48 -4.34 -2.90
N ILE A 59 -12.94 -3.16 -3.31
CA ILE A 59 -14.23 -2.61 -2.95
C ILE A 59 -15.16 -2.71 -4.15
N ASN A 60 -16.27 -3.44 -4.00
CA ASN A 60 -17.31 -3.44 -5.02
C ASN A 60 -17.94 -2.03 -5.13
N PRO A 61 -18.05 -1.44 -6.34
CA PRO A 61 -18.72 -0.16 -6.56
C PRO A 61 -20.13 -0.06 -5.95
N SER A 62 -20.89 -1.16 -5.87
CA SER A 62 -22.21 -1.16 -5.22
C SER A 62 -22.15 -0.80 -3.73
N ASN A 63 -21.00 -1.02 -3.09
CA ASN A 63 -20.79 -0.83 -1.66
C ASN A 63 -20.11 0.49 -1.35
N TYR A 64 -19.83 1.34 -2.35
CA TYR A 64 -19.19 2.63 -2.13
C TYR A 64 -19.94 3.49 -1.11
N PRO A 65 -21.29 3.65 -1.18
CA PRO A 65 -22.02 4.47 -0.20
C PRO A 65 -21.89 3.99 1.26
N GLU A 66 -21.51 2.73 1.48
CA GLU A 66 -21.32 2.17 2.82
C GLU A 66 -19.97 2.58 3.45
N TRP A 67 -19.04 3.14 2.68
CA TRP A 67 -17.76 3.62 3.20
C TRP A 67 -17.95 4.90 4.00
N THR A 68 -18.18 4.73 5.30
CA THR A 68 -18.22 5.80 6.29
C THR A 68 -16.91 5.87 7.06
N ARG A 69 -16.78 6.92 7.89
CA ARG A 69 -15.71 7.06 8.88
C ARG A 69 -15.54 5.81 9.72
N GLU A 70 -16.64 5.31 10.28
CA GLU A 70 -16.67 4.16 11.19
C GLU A 70 -16.24 2.87 10.46
N LYS A 71 -16.69 2.69 9.22
CA LYS A 71 -16.26 1.57 8.38
C LYS A 71 -14.76 1.63 8.10
N PHE A 72 -14.21 2.82 7.83
CA PHE A 72 -12.78 2.94 7.58
C PHE A 72 -11.94 2.73 8.85
N ILE A 73 -12.33 3.33 9.99
CA ILE A 73 -11.66 3.12 11.29
C ILE A 73 -11.66 1.64 11.68
N SER A 74 -12.81 0.98 11.57
CA SER A 74 -12.91 -0.46 11.87
C SER A 74 -12.05 -1.31 10.92
N THR A 75 -11.92 -0.89 9.66
CA THR A 75 -11.03 -1.53 8.69
C THR A 75 -9.55 -1.36 9.07
N ILE A 76 -9.11 -0.16 9.47
CA ILE A 76 -7.75 0.08 9.98
C ILE A 76 -7.47 -0.84 11.17
N LYS A 77 -8.37 -0.84 12.17
CA LYS A 77 -8.23 -1.67 13.36
C LYS A 77 -8.08 -3.15 13.01
N LYS A 78 -8.92 -3.66 12.11
CA LYS A 78 -8.84 -5.05 11.63
C LYS A 78 -7.48 -5.39 11.02
N TYR A 79 -6.87 -4.48 10.27
CA TYR A 79 -5.55 -4.71 9.69
C TYR A 79 -4.44 -4.68 10.73
N VAL A 80 -4.47 -3.73 11.67
CA VAL A 80 -3.51 -3.68 12.78
C VAL A 80 -3.57 -4.97 13.60
N ASP A 81 -4.78 -5.40 14.00
CA ASP A 81 -5.00 -6.63 14.77
C ASP A 81 -4.49 -7.89 14.03
N LEU A 82 -4.40 -7.85 12.70
CA LEU A 82 -3.94 -8.97 11.89
C LEU A 82 -2.41 -9.10 11.83
N VAL A 83 -1.68 -7.99 12.00
CA VAL A 83 -0.20 -7.96 11.86
C VAL A 83 0.54 -7.71 13.16
N TYR A 84 -0.13 -7.11 14.14
CA TYR A 84 0.52 -6.58 15.32
C TYR A 84 -0.12 -7.19 16.58
N THR A 85 0.71 -7.81 17.41
CA THR A 85 0.31 -8.48 18.66
C THR A 85 0.94 -7.83 19.89
N GLY A 86 1.51 -6.64 19.77
CA GLY A 86 2.13 -5.91 20.89
C GLY A 86 1.12 -5.08 21.67
N ASP A 87 1.56 -4.53 22.79
CA ASP A 87 0.70 -3.79 23.72
C ASP A 87 0.29 -2.40 23.20
N ASP A 88 1.03 -1.84 22.23
CA ASP A 88 0.78 -0.51 21.67
C ASP A 88 -0.27 -0.50 20.53
N ALA A 89 -1.04 -1.59 20.34
CA ALA A 89 -1.94 -1.73 19.20
C ALA A 89 -2.94 -0.58 19.08
N GLN A 90 -3.51 -0.14 20.20
CA GLN A 90 -4.46 0.96 20.22
C GLN A 90 -3.80 2.28 19.82
N LYS A 91 -2.58 2.55 20.30
CA LYS A 91 -1.83 3.75 19.93
C LYS A 91 -1.53 3.78 18.42
N ILE A 92 -1.16 2.63 17.84
CA ILE A 92 -0.94 2.51 16.39
C ILE A 92 -2.24 2.82 15.64
N VAL A 93 -3.37 2.27 16.08
CA VAL A 93 -4.68 2.58 15.48
C VAL A 93 -4.98 4.07 15.58
N ASP A 94 -4.76 4.70 16.73
CA ASP A 94 -5.03 6.12 16.94
C ASP A 94 -4.17 7.00 16.02
N ASP A 95 -2.88 6.69 15.88
CA ASP A 95 -1.96 7.40 14.98
C ASP A 95 -2.37 7.23 13.50
N LEU A 96 -2.78 6.03 13.10
CA LEU A 96 -3.27 5.75 11.75
C LEU A 96 -4.60 6.47 11.46
N VAL A 97 -5.52 6.49 12.44
CA VAL A 97 -6.80 7.21 12.32
C VAL A 97 -6.54 8.71 12.19
N SER A 98 -5.66 9.27 13.02
CA SER A 98 -5.28 10.69 12.94
C SER A 98 -4.76 11.05 11.54
N PHE A 99 -3.90 10.21 10.97
CA PHE A 99 -3.28 10.48 9.67
C PHE A 99 -4.19 10.24 8.46
N TYR A 100 -4.89 9.10 8.42
CA TYR A 100 -5.66 8.69 7.24
C TYR A 100 -7.13 9.13 7.31
N VAL A 101 -7.70 9.26 8.51
CA VAL A 101 -9.12 9.60 8.67
C VAL A 101 -9.27 11.08 8.99
N ASP A 102 -8.63 11.56 10.05
CA ASP A 102 -8.90 12.90 10.60
C ASP A 102 -8.30 14.04 9.78
N ARG A 103 -7.11 13.81 9.21
CA ARG A 103 -6.42 14.83 8.42
C ARG A 103 -7.23 15.22 7.18
N GLY A 104 -7.80 16.42 7.22
CA GLY A 104 -8.56 17.00 6.11
C GLY A 104 -9.84 16.23 5.80
N GLU A 105 -10.50 15.67 6.82
CA GLU A 105 -11.69 14.83 6.63
C GLU A 105 -12.77 15.52 5.81
N GLU A 106 -13.21 14.84 4.75
CA GLU A 106 -14.44 15.14 4.05
C GLU A 106 -15.43 14.02 4.31
N LYS A 107 -16.63 14.35 4.81
CA LYS A 107 -17.63 13.37 5.25
C LYS A 107 -18.42 12.78 4.07
N ASN A 108 -17.72 12.18 3.12
CA ASN A 108 -18.30 11.49 1.96
C ASN A 108 -17.53 10.20 1.66
N TYR A 109 -18.18 9.28 0.95
CA TYR A 109 -17.60 7.96 0.71
C TYR A 109 -16.36 7.99 -0.19
N GLU A 110 -16.30 8.93 -1.15
CA GLU A 110 -15.14 9.04 -2.05
C GLU A 110 -13.89 9.37 -1.25
N PHE A 111 -13.99 10.24 -0.24
CA PHE A 111 -12.89 10.54 0.67
C PHE A 111 -12.42 9.29 1.42
N TYR A 112 -13.32 8.55 2.09
CA TYR A 112 -12.91 7.38 2.88
C TYR A 112 -12.32 6.26 2.02
N ILE A 113 -12.84 6.06 0.82
CA ILE A 113 -12.30 5.07 -0.12
C ILE A 113 -10.93 5.52 -0.64
N ASP A 114 -10.77 6.79 -1.02
CA ASP A 114 -9.49 7.35 -1.46
C ASP A 114 -8.42 7.20 -0.38
N ARG A 115 -8.77 7.49 0.89
CA ARG A 115 -7.88 7.33 2.04
C ARG A 115 -7.58 5.88 2.38
N TYR A 116 -8.54 4.99 2.21
CA TYR A 116 -8.31 3.55 2.30
C TYR A 116 -7.33 3.06 1.23
N THR A 117 -7.50 3.47 -0.03
CA THR A 117 -6.56 3.15 -1.10
C THR A 117 -5.17 3.71 -0.80
N GLN A 118 -5.07 4.94 -0.28
CA GLN A 118 -3.81 5.51 0.18
C GLN A 118 -3.17 4.68 1.29
N PHE A 119 -3.93 4.31 2.33
CA PHE A 119 -3.46 3.49 3.44
C PHE A 119 -2.89 2.14 2.96
N ILE A 120 -3.59 1.43 2.07
CA ILE A 120 -3.10 0.16 1.52
C ILE A 120 -1.87 0.38 0.62
N SER A 121 -1.84 1.46 -0.16
CA SER A 121 -0.68 1.82 -0.99
C SER A 121 0.56 2.04 -0.13
N ASP A 122 0.42 2.80 0.95
CA ASP A 122 1.51 3.12 1.86
C ASP A 122 1.99 1.90 2.64
N ALA A 123 1.06 1.11 3.18
CA ALA A 123 1.38 -0.06 3.98
C ALA A 123 2.06 -1.19 3.19
N ILE A 124 1.66 -1.42 1.93
CA ILE A 124 2.13 -2.58 1.14
C ILE A 124 3.26 -2.20 0.18
N PHE A 125 3.28 -0.96 -0.34
CA PHE A 125 4.21 -0.56 -1.40
C PHE A 125 5.06 0.64 -1.01
N ASN A 126 4.47 1.81 -0.77
CA ASN A 126 5.25 3.05 -0.73
C ASN A 126 6.23 3.11 0.44
N VAL A 127 5.79 2.78 1.66
CA VAL A 127 6.67 2.81 2.84
C VAL A 127 7.80 1.79 2.71
N PRO A 128 7.54 0.50 2.36
CA PRO A 128 8.62 -0.45 2.09
C PRO A 128 9.57 -0.03 0.97
N ILE A 129 9.06 0.58 -0.11
CA ILE A 129 9.89 1.09 -1.22
C ILE A 129 10.81 2.20 -0.72
N VAL A 130 10.26 3.19 -0.01
CA VAL A 130 11.03 4.33 0.53
C VAL A 130 12.06 3.85 1.54
N ASP A 131 11.69 2.96 2.46
CA ASP A 131 12.63 2.37 3.41
C ASP A 131 13.78 1.64 2.68
N GLY A 132 13.45 0.84 1.66
CA GLY A 132 14.45 0.18 0.82
C GLY A 132 15.35 1.14 0.02
N ILE A 133 14.84 2.31 -0.39
CA ILE A 133 15.65 3.37 -1.01
C ILE A 133 16.62 3.96 0.02
N LEU A 134 16.12 4.35 1.19
CA LEU A 134 16.90 4.98 2.25
C LEU A 134 18.00 4.05 2.77
N SER A 135 17.68 2.78 3.01
CA SER A 135 18.63 1.76 3.45
C SER A 135 19.77 1.53 2.44
N ARG A 136 19.45 1.46 1.13
CA ARG A 136 20.47 1.37 0.07
C ARG A 136 21.34 2.62 -0.02
N ARG A 137 20.73 3.81 0.09
CA ARG A 137 21.47 5.08 0.10
C ARG A 137 22.45 5.14 1.28
N LYS A 138 22.02 4.73 2.48
CA LYS A 138 22.88 4.64 3.67
C LYS A 138 24.04 3.66 3.47
N ALA A 139 23.84 2.56 2.73
CA ALA A 139 24.88 1.61 2.37
C ALA A 139 25.80 2.06 1.20
N GLY A 140 25.64 3.29 0.69
CA GLY A 140 26.49 3.88 -0.35
C GLY A 140 26.06 3.58 -1.79
N TRP A 141 24.83 3.10 -2.02
CA TRP A 141 24.32 2.88 -3.37
C TRP A 141 23.95 4.20 -4.05
N THR A 142 24.07 4.25 -5.38
CA THR A 142 23.53 5.35 -6.19
C THR A 142 22.11 4.98 -6.62
N ILE A 143 21.11 5.69 -6.10
CA ILE A 143 19.70 5.45 -6.38
C ILE A 143 19.10 6.71 -7.01
N TYR A 144 18.36 6.54 -8.09
CA TYR A 144 17.49 7.57 -8.68
C TYR A 144 16.05 7.20 -8.35
N ALA A 145 15.35 8.03 -7.60
CA ALA A 145 13.95 7.81 -7.26
C ALA A 145 13.04 8.66 -8.15
N TYR A 146 11.90 8.12 -8.57
CA TYR A 146 10.87 8.89 -9.26
C TYR A 146 9.48 8.63 -8.66
N PHE A 147 8.60 9.61 -8.82
CA PHE A 147 7.21 9.55 -8.38
C PHE A 147 6.31 9.80 -9.59
N LEU A 148 5.37 8.91 -9.85
CA LEU A 148 4.39 9.09 -10.90
C LEU A 148 3.02 9.42 -10.29
N ASP A 149 2.44 10.53 -10.76
CA ASP A 149 1.14 11.04 -10.30
C ASP A 149 0.12 11.17 -11.44
N HIS A 150 0.57 11.10 -12.69
CA HIS A 150 -0.30 11.20 -13.85
C HIS A 150 -0.94 9.85 -14.17
N TYR A 151 -2.28 9.83 -14.33
CA TYR A 151 -3.01 8.65 -14.76
C TYR A 151 -3.73 8.86 -16.09
N ASN A 152 -3.89 7.77 -16.85
CA ASN A 152 -4.66 7.76 -18.09
C ASN A 152 -6.14 7.51 -17.77
N ASP A 153 -7.02 8.46 -18.09
CA ASP A 153 -8.47 8.32 -17.86
C ASP A 153 -9.09 7.12 -18.63
N ALA A 154 -8.51 6.73 -19.77
CA ALA A 154 -9.07 5.70 -20.64
C ALA A 154 -9.07 4.28 -20.05
N ILE A 155 -8.32 4.04 -18.97
CA ILE A 155 -8.24 2.72 -18.31
C ILE A 155 -9.30 2.55 -17.22
N TRP A 156 -10.00 3.62 -16.84
CA TRP A 156 -10.96 3.63 -15.75
C TRP A 156 -12.39 3.46 -16.27
N ASN A 157 -13.18 2.65 -15.57
CA ASN A 157 -14.62 2.57 -15.83
C ASN A 157 -15.30 3.90 -15.46
N ASP A 158 -16.22 4.38 -16.29
CA ASP A 158 -16.93 5.65 -16.07
C ASP A 158 -17.69 5.72 -14.73
N ARG A 159 -18.04 4.57 -14.15
CA ARG A 159 -18.68 4.47 -12.83
C ARG A 159 -17.72 4.72 -11.66
N VAL A 160 -16.40 4.70 -11.91
CA VAL A 160 -15.40 5.04 -10.89
C VAL A 160 -15.27 6.56 -10.82
N PRO A 161 -15.59 7.19 -9.66
CA PRO A 161 -15.43 8.62 -9.48
C PRO A 161 -14.00 9.07 -9.79
N LYS A 162 -13.84 10.24 -10.41
CA LYS A 162 -12.52 10.75 -10.82
C LYS A 162 -11.53 10.80 -9.67
N ARG A 163 -11.99 11.14 -8.46
CA ARG A 163 -11.14 11.16 -7.26
C ARG A 163 -10.50 9.80 -6.98
N LEU A 164 -11.22 8.69 -7.19
CA LEU A 164 -10.72 7.35 -6.86
C LEU A 164 -9.75 6.80 -7.91
N ARG A 165 -9.63 7.49 -9.05
CA ARG A 165 -8.70 7.12 -10.11
C ARG A 165 -7.28 7.41 -9.66
N GLY A 166 -6.36 6.59 -10.14
CA GLY A 166 -4.92 6.68 -9.89
C GLY A 166 -4.17 6.03 -11.04
N ILE A 167 -2.86 5.87 -10.92
CA ILE A 167 -2.11 5.03 -11.86
C ILE A 167 -2.60 3.59 -11.66
N SER A 168 -3.45 3.12 -12.57
CA SER A 168 -4.15 1.84 -12.41
C SER A 168 -3.26 0.64 -12.74
N LEU A 169 -1.98 0.84 -12.98
CA LEU A 169 -1.04 -0.21 -13.33
C LEU A 169 0.15 -0.11 -12.38
N HIS A 170 0.08 -0.86 -11.28
CA HIS A 170 1.28 -1.36 -10.64
C HIS A 170 2.08 -2.10 -11.74
N ALA A 171 3.13 -1.47 -12.27
CA ALA A 171 3.97 -1.89 -13.40
C ALA A 171 3.57 -1.51 -14.86
N SER A 172 2.92 -0.37 -15.13
CA SER A 172 2.90 0.19 -16.51
C SER A 172 4.21 0.82 -16.95
#